data_AF-A0A4Q5VMX6-F1
#
_entry.id   AF-A0A4Q5VMX6-F1
#
_cell.length_a   1.000
_cell.length_b   1.000
_cell.length_c   1.000
_cell.angle_alpha   90.00
_cell.angle_beta   90.00
_cell.angle_gamma   90.00
#
_symmetry.space_group_name_H-M   'P 1'
#
loop_
_entity.id
_entity.type
_entity.pdbx_description
1 polymer ?
#
loop_
_entity_poly.entity_id
_entity_poly.type
_entity_poly.pdbx_seq_one_letter_code
_entity_poly.pdbx_strand_id
1 'polypeptide(L)'
;MSIYSLVESVFPEYKLTTERTLFECDFYDTHYGYFDEITEQYLTSLDMSAEDLILKYGFEWPEFYTKVGLEAVKTRSRPHEGIKTWKDVTYEYLYYFGDSCSFLDSDGFKFFLPAAVFHYLARPDRNNSFMDSFVFRLDSQWGKDVRFFNDSQKDFIVKFIKEHYDGYVLWASLY
;
A
#
# COMPACT_ATOMS: atom_id res chain seq x y z
N MET A 1 -6.60 10.84 -24.39
CA MET A 1 -5.46 10.40 -23.57
C MET A 1 -6.00 9.35 -22.61
N SER A 2 -5.37 8.17 -22.49
CA SER A 2 -5.82 7.17 -21.50
C SER A 2 -5.39 7.62 -20.10
N ILE A 3 -6.11 7.18 -19.05
CA ILE A 3 -5.75 7.46 -17.66
C ILE A 3 -4.32 6.99 -17.37
N TYR A 4 -3.95 5.83 -17.92
CA TYR A 4 -2.57 5.34 -17.85
C TYR A 4 -1.56 6.34 -18.41
N SER A 5 -1.76 6.81 -19.65
CA SER A 5 -0.84 7.77 -20.29
C SER A 5 -0.82 9.13 -19.56
N LEU A 6 -1.95 9.53 -18.96
CA LEU A 6 -2.02 10.73 -18.12
C LEU A 6 -1.13 10.57 -16.87
N VAL A 7 -1.34 9.51 -16.10
CA VAL A 7 -0.59 9.24 -14.87
C VAL A 7 0.89 9.04 -15.17
N GLU A 8 1.24 8.26 -16.21
CA GLU A 8 2.63 8.02 -16.62
C GLU A 8 3.35 9.30 -17.05
N SER A 9 2.65 10.24 -17.70
CA SER A 9 3.25 11.52 -18.11
C SER A 9 3.68 12.40 -16.93
N VAL A 10 3.04 12.23 -15.77
CA VAL A 10 3.31 12.98 -14.53
C VAL A 10 4.23 12.20 -13.58
N PHE A 11 3.96 10.90 -13.46
CA PHE A 11 4.70 9.94 -12.65
C PHE A 11 5.34 8.91 -13.59
N PRO A 12 6.50 9.26 -14.19
CA PRO A 12 7.23 8.32 -15.02
C PRO A 12 7.61 7.09 -14.20
N GLU A 13 7.92 6.01 -14.91
CA GLU A 13 8.24 4.73 -14.30
C GLU A 13 9.31 4.88 -13.22
N TYR A 14 8.91 4.60 -11.98
CA TYR A 14 9.76 4.62 -10.81
C TYR A 14 9.96 3.18 -10.38
N LYS A 15 11.21 2.74 -10.35
CA LYS A 15 11.55 1.38 -9.93
C LYS A 15 11.62 1.34 -8.42
N LEU A 16 10.94 0.35 -7.84
CA LEU A 16 11.12 0.07 -6.43
C LEU A 16 12.56 -0.42 -6.23
N THR A 17 13.28 0.24 -5.33
CA THR A 17 14.60 -0.25 -4.89
C THR A 17 14.39 -1.39 -3.89
N THR A 18 15.47 -2.02 -3.43
CA THR A 18 15.41 -3.13 -2.46
C THR A 18 14.83 -2.75 -1.09
N GLU A 19 14.50 -1.47 -0.88
CA GLU A 19 13.92 -0.99 0.36
C GLU A 19 12.41 -0.75 0.17
N ARG A 20 11.63 -1.68 0.73
CA ARG A 20 10.23 -1.58 1.17
C ARG A 20 9.14 -1.62 0.09
N THR A 21 8.48 -2.78 -0.05
CA THR A 21 7.08 -2.83 -0.53
C THR A 21 6.11 -2.54 0.63
N LEU A 22 4.91 -2.08 0.30
CA LEU A 22 3.83 -1.80 1.26
C LEU A 22 3.42 -3.03 2.08
N PHE A 23 3.32 -4.17 1.41
CA PHE A 23 3.03 -5.45 2.03
C PHE A 23 4.18 -5.93 2.91
N GLU A 24 5.44 -5.72 2.51
CA GLU A 24 6.59 -6.05 3.36
C GLU A 24 6.62 -5.28 4.68
N CYS A 25 6.04 -4.08 4.72
CA CYS A 25 5.88 -3.30 5.94
C CYS A 25 4.62 -3.69 6.70
N ASP A 26 3.47 -3.85 6.04
CA ASP A 26 2.21 -4.13 6.74
C ASP A 26 2.00 -5.58 7.10
N PHE A 27 2.24 -6.51 6.19
CA PHE A 27 2.16 -7.92 6.53
C PHE A 27 3.18 -8.26 7.61
N TYR A 28 4.39 -7.70 7.53
CA TYR A 28 5.38 -7.91 8.57
C TYR A 28 5.01 -7.15 9.86
N ASP A 29 4.76 -5.85 9.85
CA ASP A 29 4.52 -5.14 11.12
C ASP A 29 3.15 -5.49 11.75
N THR A 30 2.10 -5.68 10.95
CA THR A 30 0.77 -6.06 11.43
C THR A 30 0.67 -7.55 11.73
N HIS A 31 1.22 -8.44 10.90
CA HIS A 31 1.09 -9.89 11.15
C HIS A 31 2.33 -10.48 11.81
N TYR A 32 3.55 -10.09 11.44
CA TYR A 32 4.76 -10.47 12.18
C TYR A 32 4.81 -9.83 13.57
N GLY A 33 4.25 -8.63 13.80
CA GLY A 33 4.05 -8.12 15.16
C GLY A 33 3.13 -9.01 15.99
N TYR A 34 2.01 -9.46 15.41
CA TYR A 34 1.18 -10.52 15.98
C TYR A 34 1.91 -11.86 16.10
N PHE A 35 2.79 -12.23 15.15
CA PHE A 35 3.53 -13.48 15.18
C PHE A 35 4.75 -13.47 16.11
N ASP A 36 5.36 -12.31 16.39
CA ASP A 36 6.40 -12.11 17.40
C ASP A 36 5.79 -12.16 18.82
N GLU A 37 4.54 -11.72 18.98
CA GLU A 37 3.73 -11.99 20.17
C GLU A 37 3.33 -13.47 20.27
N ILE A 38 3.14 -14.15 19.12
CA ILE A 38 2.99 -15.61 19.02
C ILE A 38 4.38 -16.27 19.05
N THR A 39 5.03 -16.15 20.20
CA THR A 39 6.30 -16.83 20.48
C THR A 39 6.22 -18.33 20.21
N GLU A 40 7.36 -18.99 19.96
CA GLU A 40 7.40 -20.47 19.89
C GLU A 40 6.80 -21.11 21.15
N GLN A 41 6.88 -20.45 22.31
CA GLN A 41 6.21 -20.85 23.54
C GLN A 41 4.69 -20.81 23.45
N TYR A 42 4.10 -19.78 22.86
CA TYR A 42 2.65 -19.69 22.63
C TYR A 42 2.18 -20.75 21.64
N LEU A 43 2.87 -20.92 20.50
CA LEU A 43 2.57 -21.97 19.52
C LEU A 43 2.63 -23.37 20.13
N THR A 44 3.67 -23.64 20.94
CA THR A 44 3.82 -24.90 21.68
C THR A 44 2.67 -25.09 22.67
N SER A 45 2.23 -24.03 23.37
CA SER A 45 1.12 -24.11 24.32
C SER A 45 -0.23 -24.44 23.67
N LEU A 46 -0.38 -24.14 22.38
CA LEU A 46 -1.56 -24.44 21.59
C LEU A 46 -1.46 -25.75 20.79
N ASP A 47 -0.31 -26.43 20.83
CA ASP A 47 0.00 -27.60 20.00
C ASP A 47 -0.26 -27.33 18.50
N MET A 48 0.18 -26.17 18.02
CA MET A 48 -0.07 -25.70 16.65
C MET A 48 1.14 -24.99 16.06
N SER A 49 1.34 -25.09 14.74
CA SER A 49 2.30 -24.24 14.02
C SER A 49 1.70 -22.89 13.64
N ALA A 50 2.55 -21.91 13.25
CA ALA A 50 2.08 -20.65 12.69
C ALA A 50 1.29 -20.83 11.39
N GLU A 51 1.62 -21.86 10.57
CA GLU A 51 0.82 -22.24 9.40
C GLU A 51 -0.57 -22.73 9.82
N ASP A 52 -0.65 -23.61 10.81
CA ASP A 52 -1.93 -24.10 11.33
C ASP A 52 -2.77 -22.96 11.89
N LEU A 53 -2.12 -21.96 12.52
CA LEU A 53 -2.78 -20.78 13.05
C LEU A 53 -3.36 -19.92 11.92
N ILE A 54 -2.63 -19.68 10.83
CA ILE A 54 -3.15 -19.01 9.62
C ILE A 54 -4.29 -19.81 8.99
N LEU A 55 -4.16 -21.12 8.86
CA LEU A 55 -5.21 -21.95 8.24
C LEU A 55 -6.47 -22.05 9.10
N LYS A 56 -6.31 -22.06 10.43
CA LYS A 56 -7.41 -22.20 11.39
C LYS A 56 -8.11 -20.88 11.69
N TYR A 57 -7.36 -19.78 11.71
CA TYR A 57 -7.86 -18.46 12.11
C TYR A 57 -7.62 -17.38 11.05
N GLY A 58 -7.33 -17.75 9.80
CA GLY A 58 -6.99 -16.85 8.69
C GLY A 58 -8.11 -15.90 8.22
N PHE A 59 -8.96 -15.46 9.15
CA PHE A 59 -9.78 -14.26 9.09
C PHE A 59 -10.54 -14.07 7.77
N GLU A 60 -11.10 -15.15 7.21
CA GLU A 60 -11.80 -15.15 5.91
C GLU A 60 -11.03 -14.45 4.78
N TRP A 61 -9.70 -14.50 4.83
CA TRP A 61 -8.87 -13.85 3.84
C TRP A 61 -9.07 -14.48 2.46
N PRO A 62 -9.10 -13.67 1.39
CA PRO A 62 -9.01 -14.18 0.02
C PRO A 62 -7.79 -15.07 -0.20
N GLU A 63 -7.94 -16.06 -1.09
CA GLU A 63 -6.95 -17.11 -1.35
C GLU A 63 -5.52 -16.59 -1.62
N PHE A 64 -5.42 -15.44 -2.30
CA PHE A 64 -4.14 -14.78 -2.56
C PHE A 64 -3.41 -14.42 -1.25
N TYR A 65 -4.10 -13.86 -0.26
CA TYR A 65 -3.49 -13.44 1.01
C TYR A 65 -3.12 -14.62 1.89
N THR A 66 -3.97 -15.63 1.93
CA THR A 66 -3.66 -16.89 2.61
C THR A 66 -2.39 -17.50 2.03
N LYS A 67 -2.25 -17.53 0.70
CA LYS A 67 -1.06 -18.04 0.03
C LYS A 67 0.19 -17.24 0.40
N VAL A 68 0.11 -15.91 0.33
CA VAL A 68 1.23 -15.03 0.63
C VAL A 68 1.65 -15.15 2.11
N GLY A 69 0.68 -15.24 3.03
CA GLY A 69 0.97 -15.41 4.46
C GLY A 69 1.59 -16.76 4.80
N LEU A 70 1.13 -17.85 4.16
CA LEU A 70 1.75 -19.17 4.32
C LEU A 70 3.18 -19.21 3.76
N GLU A 71 3.45 -18.51 2.66
CA GLU A 71 4.81 -18.41 2.11
C GLU A 71 5.74 -17.70 3.07
N ALA A 72 5.30 -16.56 3.64
CA ALA A 72 6.08 -15.78 4.59
C ALA A 72 6.43 -16.57 5.87
N VAL A 73 5.47 -17.34 6.42
CA VAL A 73 5.70 -18.20 7.59
C VAL A 73 6.71 -19.30 7.26
N LYS A 74 6.58 -19.95 6.09
CA LYS A 74 7.46 -21.05 5.67
C LYS A 74 8.90 -20.62 5.49
N THR A 75 9.12 -19.51 4.80
CA THR A 75 10.46 -19.08 4.43
C THR A 75 11.12 -18.26 5.54
N ARG A 76 10.34 -17.81 6.54
CA ARG A 76 10.71 -16.72 7.46
C ARG A 76 11.29 -15.53 6.68
N SER A 77 10.81 -15.32 5.46
CA SER A 77 11.28 -14.31 4.52
C SER A 77 10.11 -13.57 3.93
N ARG A 78 10.36 -12.36 3.44
CA ARG A 78 9.36 -11.56 2.75
C ARG A 78 8.97 -12.25 1.43
N PRO A 79 7.68 -12.37 1.10
CA PRO A 79 7.24 -12.94 -0.16
C PRO A 79 7.60 -12.00 -1.31
N HIS A 80 8.10 -12.56 -2.42
CA HIS A 80 8.47 -11.78 -3.59
C HIS A 80 7.22 -11.45 -4.43
N GLU A 81 6.73 -10.24 -4.30
CA GLU A 81 5.45 -9.81 -4.92
C GLU A 81 5.56 -9.58 -6.44
N GLY A 82 6.78 -9.57 -6.97
CA GLY A 82 7.03 -9.27 -8.39
C GLY A 82 6.75 -7.81 -8.78
N ILE A 83 6.41 -6.95 -7.82
CA ILE A 83 6.17 -5.52 -8.03
C ILE A 83 7.51 -4.81 -8.22
N LYS A 84 7.78 -4.34 -9.44
CA LYS A 84 9.02 -3.62 -9.78
C LYS A 84 8.77 -2.15 -10.05
N THR A 85 7.58 -1.84 -10.54
CA THR A 85 7.12 -0.53 -10.95
C THR A 85 5.72 -0.31 -10.39
N TRP A 86 5.29 0.95 -10.26
CA TRP A 86 3.93 1.26 -9.80
C TRP A 86 2.86 0.62 -10.70
N LYS A 87 3.18 0.32 -11.95
CA LYS A 87 2.29 -0.33 -12.93
C LYS A 87 1.99 -1.79 -12.60
N ASP A 88 2.88 -2.43 -11.84
CA ASP A 88 2.72 -3.82 -11.40
C ASP A 88 1.76 -3.92 -10.20
N VAL A 89 1.42 -2.79 -9.57
CA VAL A 89 0.51 -2.73 -8.41
C VAL A 89 -0.93 -2.90 -8.89
N THR A 90 -1.59 -3.95 -8.41
CA THR A 90 -2.97 -4.26 -8.77
C THR A 90 -3.98 -3.48 -7.91
N TYR A 91 -5.23 -3.41 -8.37
CA TYR A 91 -6.32 -2.85 -7.57
C TYR A 91 -6.47 -3.65 -6.27
N GLU A 92 -6.43 -4.97 -6.37
CA GLU A 92 -6.55 -5.87 -5.23
C GLU A 92 -5.44 -5.59 -4.22
N TYR A 93 -4.19 -5.39 -4.66
CA TYR A 93 -3.11 -5.01 -3.75
C TYR A 93 -3.44 -3.75 -2.94
N LEU A 94 -3.89 -2.68 -3.61
CA LEU A 94 -4.23 -1.43 -2.93
C LEU A 94 -5.46 -1.58 -2.04
N TYR A 95 -6.47 -2.34 -2.46
CA TYR A 95 -7.68 -2.54 -1.67
C TYR A 95 -7.39 -3.20 -0.31
N TYR A 96 -6.41 -4.11 -0.25
CA TYR A 96 -6.08 -4.81 1.01
C TYR A 96 -4.93 -4.17 1.78
N PHE A 97 -3.99 -3.46 1.14
CA PHE A 97 -2.83 -2.82 1.79
C PHE A 97 -2.84 -1.29 1.73
N GLY A 98 -3.98 -0.72 1.36
CA GLY A 98 -4.18 0.70 1.27
C GLY A 98 -3.97 1.40 2.60
N ASP A 99 -4.47 0.82 3.69
CA ASP A 99 -4.43 1.44 5.01
C ASP A 99 -3.01 1.60 5.56
N SER A 100 -2.16 0.66 5.19
CA SER A 100 -0.76 0.60 5.55
C SER A 100 0.11 1.60 4.78
N CYS A 101 -0.43 2.24 3.74
CA CYS A 101 0.31 3.26 2.97
C CYS A 101 0.65 4.48 3.84
N SER A 102 -0.08 4.68 4.93
CA SER A 102 0.20 5.68 5.96
C SER A 102 1.57 5.51 6.63
N PHE A 103 2.12 4.29 6.64
CA PHE A 103 3.43 3.99 7.25
C PHE A 103 4.60 4.05 6.29
N LEU A 104 4.36 4.30 5.00
CA LEU A 104 5.43 4.42 4.02
C LEU A 104 6.37 5.55 4.37
N ASP A 105 7.66 5.32 4.14
CA ASP A 105 8.60 6.44 3.98
C ASP A 105 8.29 7.21 2.68
N SER A 106 9.00 8.32 2.47
CA SER A 106 8.69 9.21 1.34
C SER A 106 8.96 8.56 -0.03
N ASP A 107 9.90 7.61 -0.12
CA ASP A 107 10.22 6.91 -1.38
C ASP A 107 9.18 5.83 -1.69
N GLY A 108 8.78 5.03 -0.70
CA GLY A 108 7.66 4.10 -0.83
C GLY A 108 6.37 4.82 -1.16
N PHE A 109 6.10 5.95 -0.50
CA PHE A 109 4.91 6.75 -0.76
C PHE A 109 4.88 7.27 -2.21
N LYS A 110 6.00 7.83 -2.67
CA LYS A 110 6.16 8.28 -4.06
C LYS A 110 5.99 7.14 -5.08
N PHE A 111 6.39 5.92 -4.73
CA PHE A 111 6.20 4.75 -5.59
C PHE A 111 4.73 4.33 -5.69
N PHE A 112 4.02 4.22 -4.58
CA PHE A 112 2.66 3.67 -4.56
C PHE A 112 1.56 4.68 -4.89
N LEU A 113 1.77 5.98 -4.65
CA LEU A 113 0.79 7.02 -4.97
C LEU A 113 0.30 7.00 -6.43
N PRO A 114 1.14 6.90 -7.47
CA PRO A 114 0.65 6.84 -8.85
C PRO A 114 -0.21 5.61 -9.15
N ALA A 115 0.06 4.47 -8.53
CA ALA A 115 -0.79 3.29 -8.64
C ALA A 115 -2.18 3.55 -8.03
N ALA A 116 -2.21 4.14 -6.82
CA ALA A 116 -3.45 4.50 -6.16
C ALA A 116 -4.29 5.46 -7.00
N VAL A 117 -3.68 6.53 -7.52
CA VAL A 117 -4.35 7.50 -8.39
C VAL A 117 -4.87 6.83 -9.67
N PHE A 118 -4.05 5.99 -10.31
CA PHE A 118 -4.45 5.27 -11.51
C PHE A 118 -5.70 4.42 -11.27
N HIS A 119 -5.70 3.58 -10.24
CA HIS A 119 -6.84 2.70 -9.97
C HIS A 119 -8.08 3.46 -9.54
N TYR A 120 -7.92 4.54 -8.76
CA TYR A 120 -9.03 5.43 -8.37
C TYR A 120 -9.72 6.04 -9.59
N LEU A 121 -8.94 6.61 -10.52
CA LEU A 121 -9.47 7.23 -11.73
C LEU A 121 -10.01 6.20 -12.72
N ALA A 122 -9.36 5.05 -12.86
CA ALA A 122 -9.70 4.04 -13.85
C ALA A 122 -10.89 3.16 -13.46
N ARG A 123 -11.22 3.09 -12.17
CA ARG A 123 -12.27 2.23 -11.60
C ARG A 123 -13.13 2.99 -10.58
N PRO A 124 -13.80 4.07 -10.98
CA PRO A 124 -14.58 4.90 -10.05
C PRO A 124 -15.79 4.18 -9.45
N ASP A 125 -16.22 3.07 -10.07
CA ASP A 125 -17.33 2.21 -9.62
C ASP A 125 -16.93 1.21 -8.52
N ARG A 126 -15.62 1.05 -8.24
CA ARG A 126 -15.12 0.14 -7.22
C ARG A 126 -14.95 0.83 -5.87
N ASN A 127 -14.83 0.02 -4.81
CA ASN A 127 -14.52 0.52 -3.48
C ASN A 127 -13.04 0.96 -3.40
N ASN A 128 -12.81 2.26 -3.55
CA ASN A 128 -11.47 2.84 -3.50
C ASN A 128 -11.11 3.42 -2.13
N SER A 129 -11.59 2.83 -1.03
CA SER A 129 -11.29 3.27 0.34
C SER A 129 -9.79 3.37 0.65
N PHE A 130 -8.95 2.61 -0.06
CA PHE A 130 -7.49 2.74 0.02
C PHE A 130 -7.00 4.17 -0.24
N MET A 131 -7.70 4.94 -1.07
CA MET A 131 -7.32 6.32 -1.39
C MET A 131 -7.39 7.23 -0.17
N ASP A 132 -8.32 6.98 0.75
CA ASP A 132 -8.48 7.77 1.97
C ASP A 132 -7.18 7.74 2.79
N SER A 133 -6.52 6.58 2.84
CA SER A 133 -5.25 6.37 3.53
C SER A 133 -4.08 7.11 2.83
N PHE A 134 -4.05 7.13 1.49
CA PHE A 134 -3.07 7.92 0.73
C PHE A 134 -3.27 9.41 0.94
N VAL A 135 -4.52 9.86 0.98
CA VAL A 135 -4.87 11.25 1.20
C VAL A 135 -4.57 11.69 2.63
N PHE A 136 -4.88 10.85 3.62
CA PHE A 136 -4.48 11.08 5.01
C PHE A 136 -2.96 11.19 5.15
N ARG A 137 -2.21 10.33 4.46
CA ARG A 137 -0.74 10.39 4.44
C ARG A 137 -0.22 11.68 3.81
N LEU A 138 -0.85 12.15 2.72
CA LEU A 138 -0.58 13.46 2.15
C LEU A 138 -0.87 14.56 3.18
N ASP A 139 -2.04 14.53 3.83
CA ASP A 139 -2.45 15.57 4.78
C ASP A 139 -1.51 15.69 5.98
N SER A 140 -1.17 14.56 6.58
CA SER A 140 -0.35 14.50 7.80
C SER A 140 1.13 14.84 7.59
N GLN A 141 1.66 14.67 6.38
CA GLN A 141 3.11 14.71 6.15
C GLN A 141 3.50 15.44 4.86
N TRP A 142 2.60 16.20 4.23
CA TRP A 142 2.86 16.96 3.00
C TRP A 142 4.16 17.76 3.07
N GLY A 143 4.41 18.49 4.15
CA GLY A 143 5.62 19.30 4.32
C GLY A 143 6.94 18.51 4.24
N LYS A 144 6.91 17.21 4.56
CA LYS A 144 8.04 16.28 4.43
C LYS A 144 8.12 15.73 3.00
N ASP A 145 7.01 15.22 2.48
CA ASP A 145 7.02 14.49 1.20
C ASP A 145 7.06 15.41 -0.03
N VAL A 146 6.61 16.66 0.10
CA VAL A 146 6.59 17.65 -1.00
C VAL A 146 7.95 17.83 -1.65
N ARG A 147 9.05 17.59 -0.92
CA ARG A 147 10.42 17.69 -1.43
C ARG A 147 10.79 16.57 -2.41
N PHE A 148 10.06 15.45 -2.37
CA PHE A 148 10.29 14.28 -3.21
C PHE A 148 9.53 14.35 -4.54
N PHE A 149 8.55 15.25 -4.64
CA PHE A 149 7.81 15.51 -5.87
C PHE A 149 8.41 16.70 -6.62
N ASN A 150 8.42 16.63 -7.95
CA ASN A 150 8.70 17.81 -8.78
C ASN A 150 7.46 18.70 -8.90
N ASP A 151 7.59 19.90 -9.48
CA ASP A 151 6.49 20.86 -9.53
C ASP A 151 5.29 20.36 -10.33
N SER A 152 5.52 19.68 -11.46
CA SER A 152 4.43 19.06 -12.24
C SER A 152 3.67 17.99 -11.44
N GLN A 153 4.37 17.20 -10.63
CA GLN A 153 3.77 16.20 -9.75
C GLN A 153 2.96 16.84 -8.64
N LYS A 154 3.48 17.90 -8.00
CA LYS A 154 2.76 18.64 -6.96
C LYS A 154 1.48 19.25 -7.51
N ASP A 155 1.57 19.93 -8.65
CA ASP A 155 0.42 20.55 -9.31
C ASP A 155 -0.64 19.51 -9.66
N PHE A 156 -0.22 18.35 -10.16
CA PHE A 156 -1.13 17.26 -10.45
C PHE A 156 -1.79 16.71 -9.18
N ILE A 157 -1.05 16.48 -8.10
CA ILE A 157 -1.59 15.97 -6.83
C ILE A 157 -2.65 16.94 -6.28
N VAL A 158 -2.34 18.24 -6.27
CA VAL A 158 -3.29 19.28 -5.83
C VAL A 158 -4.56 19.26 -6.67
N LYS A 159 -4.44 19.22 -8.00
CA LYS A 159 -5.60 19.16 -8.90
C LYS A 159 -6.39 17.88 -8.71
N PHE A 160 -5.72 16.74 -8.61
CA PHE A 160 -6.36 15.46 -8.36
C PHE A 160 -7.21 15.50 -7.09
N ILE A 161 -6.65 16.00 -5.98
CA ILE A 161 -7.39 16.13 -4.72
C ILE A 161 -8.61 17.05 -4.87
N LYS A 162 -8.45 18.20 -5.54
CA LYS A 162 -9.53 19.19 -5.67
C LYS A 162 -10.64 18.78 -6.63
N GLU A 163 -10.29 18.12 -7.72
CA GLU A 163 -11.19 17.86 -8.85
C GLU A 163 -11.75 16.44 -8.86
N HIS A 164 -11.10 15.49 -8.18
CA HIS A 164 -11.45 14.08 -8.27
C HIS A 164 -11.68 13.37 -6.94
N TYR A 165 -11.10 13.84 -5.84
CA TYR A 165 -11.27 13.19 -4.54
C TYR A 165 -12.40 13.86 -3.74
N ASP A 166 -13.44 13.09 -3.42
CA ASP A 166 -14.63 13.57 -2.72
C ASP A 166 -14.47 13.74 -1.20
N GLY A 167 -13.28 13.42 -0.65
CA GLY A 167 -12.99 13.56 0.78
C GLY A 167 -12.34 14.89 1.16
N TYR A 168 -12.06 15.07 2.46
CA TYR A 168 -11.50 16.31 3.00
C TYR A 168 -9.97 16.28 3.09
N VAL A 169 -9.30 17.37 2.69
CA VAL A 169 -7.85 17.58 2.82
C VAL A 169 -7.56 18.99 3.32
N LEU A 170 -6.86 19.12 4.44
CA LEU A 170 -6.66 20.40 5.13
C LEU A 170 -5.77 21.35 4.31
N TRP A 171 -4.61 20.87 3.85
CA TRP A 171 -3.64 21.74 3.14
C TRP A 171 -4.04 22.06 1.70
N ALA A 172 -4.86 21.23 1.05
CA ALA A 172 -5.30 21.48 -0.33
C ALA A 172 -6.23 22.69 -0.42
N SER A 173 -6.82 23.13 0.70
CA SER A 173 -7.62 24.36 0.80
C SER A 173 -6.79 25.65 0.89
N LEU A 174 -5.46 25.53 1.07
CA LEU A 174 -4.52 26.66 1.25
C LEU A 174 -3.72 27.01 -0.02
N TYR A 175 -3.81 26.18 -1.05
CA TYR A 175 -3.28 26.38 -2.41
C TYR A 175 -4.43 26.46 -3.41
#